data_AF-A0A4Y2J4Q2-F1
#
_entry.id   AF-A0A4Y2J4Q2-F1
#
_cell.length_a   1.000
_cell.length_b   1.000
_cell.length_c   1.000
_cell.angle_alpha   90.00
_cell.angle_beta   90.00
_cell.angle_gamma   90.00
#
_symmetry.space_group_name_H-M   'P 1'
#
loop_
_entity.id
_entity.type
_entity.pdbx_description
1 polymer ?
#
loop_
_entity_poly.entity_id
_entity_poly.type
_entity_poly.pdbx_seq_one_letter_code
_entity_poly.pdbx_strand_id
1 'polypeptide(L)'
;MKMNSEKMFPTNSLGTTVRVLIPDFDKGRGNARNILAVLISVTEDGLYRLGTSEGILKQLYERSQFTLCPENLLRIEDIPDHEIPLRSVAIAQSSGSGQGFIKCMCETKCQNIKCLCVKKVMKCNSKCHSSMLRQVV
;
A
#
# COMPACT_ATOMS: atom_id res chain seq x y z
N MET A 1 7.56 29.49 17.80
CA MET A 1 7.31 30.28 16.59
C MET A 1 6.47 29.44 15.64
N LYS A 2 5.19 29.77 15.47
CA LYS A 2 4.28 29.07 14.56
C LYS A 2 4.57 29.57 13.14
N MET A 3 5.05 28.69 12.27
CA MET A 3 5.32 29.05 10.88
C MET A 3 4.06 28.78 10.06
N ASN A 4 3.39 29.88 9.69
CA ASN A 4 2.20 29.91 8.86
C ASN A 4 2.52 29.29 7.48
N SER A 5 2.01 28.09 7.23
CA SER A 5 2.06 27.45 5.90
C SER A 5 0.65 27.25 5.31
N GLU A 6 -0.22 28.21 5.57
CA GLU A 6 -1.60 28.22 5.04
C GLU A 6 -1.69 28.93 3.68
N LYS A 7 -0.58 29.51 3.18
CA LYS A 7 -0.55 30.32 1.96
C LYS A 7 -0.15 29.60 0.66
N MET A 8 0.15 28.30 0.68
CA MET A 8 0.61 27.58 -0.52
C MET A 8 -0.38 26.55 -1.08
N PHE A 9 -1.58 26.44 -0.52
CA PHE A 9 -2.59 25.52 -1.04
C PHE A 9 -3.81 26.29 -1.49
N PRO A 10 -3.99 26.48 -2.81
CA PRO A 10 -5.27 26.90 -3.32
C PRO A 10 -6.28 25.86 -2.83
N THR A 11 -7.36 26.35 -2.22
CA THR A 11 -8.55 25.56 -1.89
C THR A 11 -9.08 24.78 -3.11
N ASN A 12 -8.66 25.16 -4.32
CA ASN A 12 -8.96 24.56 -5.62
C ASN A 12 -8.02 23.41 -6.04
N SER A 13 -7.46 22.65 -5.10
CA SER A 13 -6.58 21.50 -5.40
C SER A 13 -7.34 20.17 -5.56
N LEU A 14 -8.67 20.21 -5.63
CA LEU A 14 -9.50 19.04 -5.96
C LEU A 14 -9.09 18.47 -7.32
N GLY A 15 -8.97 17.14 -7.38
CA GLY A 15 -8.50 16.44 -8.57
C GLY A 15 -6.99 16.45 -8.79
N THR A 16 -6.21 17.02 -7.86
CA THR A 16 -4.75 16.93 -7.93
C THR A 16 -4.26 15.61 -7.35
N THR A 17 -3.27 15.01 -8.01
CA THR A 17 -2.58 13.82 -7.49
C THR A 17 -1.68 14.19 -6.31
N VAL A 18 -1.79 13.45 -5.21
CA VAL A 18 -1.01 13.56 -3.99
C VAL A 18 -0.31 12.25 -3.66
N ARG A 19 0.77 12.35 -2.89
CA ARG A 19 1.49 11.22 -2.30
C ARG A 19 1.22 11.17 -0.81
N VAL A 20 0.67 10.05 -0.38
CA VAL A 20 0.43 9.74 1.04
C VAL A 20 1.54 8.80 1.51
N LEU A 21 2.19 9.15 2.63
CA LEU A 21 3.18 8.26 3.25
C LEU A 21 2.45 7.17 4.05
N ILE A 22 2.89 5.92 3.90
CA ILE A 22 2.36 4.82 4.69
C ILE A 22 3.08 4.80 6.05
N PRO A 23 2.36 4.86 7.19
CA PRO A 23 2.95 4.71 8.51
C PRO A 23 3.69 3.38 8.65
N ASP A 24 4.76 3.34 9.45
CA ASP A 24 5.56 2.12 9.62
C ASP A 24 4.76 0.93 10.18
N PHE A 25 3.69 1.17 10.96
CA PHE A 25 2.80 0.12 11.45
C PHE A 25 1.99 -0.57 10.33
N ASP A 26 1.66 0.17 9.27
CA ASP A 26 0.93 -0.34 8.11
C ASP A 26 1.86 -0.83 6.99
N LYS A 27 3.18 -0.67 7.19
CA LYS A 27 4.22 -1.02 6.23
C LYS A 27 4.63 -2.49 6.36
N GLY A 28 4.09 -3.32 5.48
CA GLY A 28 4.60 -4.69 5.25
C GLY A 28 5.99 -4.68 4.61
N ARG A 29 6.77 -5.74 4.82
CA ARG A 29 8.06 -5.93 4.12
C ARG A 29 7.80 -6.04 2.61
N GLY A 30 8.23 -5.02 1.85
CA GLY A 30 8.05 -4.96 0.40
C GLY A 30 6.90 -4.05 -0.06
N ASN A 31 6.16 -3.44 0.87
CA ASN A 31 5.14 -2.45 0.52
C ASN A 31 5.78 -1.19 -0.06
N ALA A 32 5.06 -0.51 -0.96
CA ALA A 32 5.44 0.82 -1.41
C ALA A 32 5.55 1.76 -0.21
N ARG A 33 6.48 2.71 -0.23
CA ARG A 33 6.64 3.69 0.86
C ARG A 33 5.59 4.81 0.80
N ASN A 34 5.00 4.99 -0.37
CA ASN A 34 4.02 6.01 -0.66
C ASN A 34 2.92 5.42 -1.54
N ILE A 35 1.72 5.95 -1.38
CA ILE A 35 0.56 5.67 -2.23
C ILE A 35 0.26 6.93 -3.03
N LEU A 36 -0.06 6.75 -4.30
CA LEU A 36 -0.63 7.81 -5.13
C LEU A 36 -2.14 7.85 -4.91
N ALA A 37 -2.63 9.03 -4.55
CA ALA A 37 -4.04 9.30 -4.37
C ALA A 37 -4.41 10.63 -5.03
N VAL A 38 -5.70 10.91 -5.20
CA VAL A 38 -6.25 12.16 -5.70
C VAL A 38 -7.09 12.79 -4.61
N LEU A 39 -7.04 14.12 -4.50
CA LEU A 39 -7.98 14.86 -3.65
C LEU A 39 -9.39 14.78 -4.24
N ILE A 40 -10.34 14.20 -3.49
CA ILE A 40 -11.75 14.13 -3.90
C ILE A 40 -12.53 15.32 -3.35
N SER A 41 -12.48 15.53 -2.03
CA SER A 41 -13.25 16.57 -1.36
C SER A 41 -12.61 16.99 -0.03
N VAL A 42 -13.09 18.09 0.52
CA VAL A 42 -12.70 18.61 1.84
C VAL A 42 -13.95 18.67 2.71
N THR A 43 -13.86 18.14 3.92
CA THR A 43 -14.92 18.21 4.95
C THR A 43 -14.97 19.61 5.57
N GLU A 44 -16.09 19.98 6.19
CA GLU A 44 -16.26 21.26 6.90
C GLU A 44 -15.19 21.50 7.97
N ASP A 45 -14.67 20.44 8.60
CA ASP A 45 -13.58 20.48 9.58
C ASP A 45 -12.19 20.71 8.97
N GLY A 46 -12.08 20.90 7.65
CA GLY A 46 -10.80 21.12 6.96
C GLY A 46 -9.98 19.84 6.71
N LEU A 47 -10.60 18.67 6.87
CA LEU A 47 -9.99 17.37 6.57
C LEU A 47 -10.23 16.95 5.12
N TYR A 48 -9.27 16.24 4.53
CA TYR A 48 -9.27 15.86 3.13
C TYR A 48 -9.68 14.40 2.92
N ARG A 49 -10.58 14.16 1.96
CA ARG A 49 -10.89 12.83 1.42
C ARG A 49 -10.02 12.55 0.21
N LEU A 50 -9.39 11.38 0.23
CA LEU A 50 -8.45 10.96 -0.80
C LEU A 50 -8.95 9.69 -1.50
N GLY A 51 -8.83 9.65 -2.81
CA GLY A 51 -9.17 8.49 -3.64
C GLY A 51 -7.96 7.91 -4.34
N THR A 52 -7.95 6.62 -4.57
CA THR A 52 -6.86 5.89 -5.22
C THR A 52 -7.43 5.09 -6.39
N SER A 53 -6.58 4.55 -7.26
CA SER A 53 -7.03 3.64 -8.35
C SER A 53 -7.85 2.46 -7.83
N GLU A 54 -7.61 2.06 -6.58
CA GLU A 54 -8.27 0.92 -5.95
C GLU A 54 -9.56 1.30 -5.21
N GLY A 55 -9.84 2.60 -5.00
CA GLY A 55 -11.01 3.05 -4.23
C GLY A 55 -10.72 4.26 -3.33
N ILE A 56 -11.74 4.68 -2.58
CA ILE A 56 -11.72 5.84 -1.68
C ILE A 56 -11.15 5.44 -0.32
N LEU A 57 -10.16 6.18 0.17
CA LEU A 57 -9.57 5.92 1.49
C LEU A 57 -10.58 6.22 2.59
N LYS A 58 -10.83 5.22 3.45
CA LYS A 58 -11.77 5.32 4.57
C LYS A 58 -11.38 6.39 5.61
N GLN A 59 -10.08 6.63 5.77
CA GLN A 59 -9.59 7.63 6.72
C GLN A 59 -9.49 9.01 6.06
N LEU A 60 -9.70 10.04 6.86
CA LEU A 60 -9.50 11.43 6.47
C LEU A 60 -8.06 11.86 6.75
N TYR A 61 -7.56 12.79 5.95
CA TYR A 61 -6.18 13.25 6.04
C TYR A 61 -6.11 14.74 6.36
N GLU A 62 -5.15 15.10 7.19
CA GLU A 62 -4.73 16.50 7.33
C GLU A 62 -3.77 16.87 6.21
N ARG A 63 -3.65 18.18 5.94
CA ARG A 63 -2.71 18.68 4.94
C ARG A 63 -1.27 18.21 5.18
N SER A 64 -0.84 18.09 6.43
CA SER A 64 0.53 17.66 6.80
C SER A 64 0.87 16.22 6.38
N GLN A 65 -0.15 15.38 6.13
CA GLN A 65 0.02 13.94 5.94
C GLN A 65 0.27 13.53 4.48
N PHE A 66 0.20 14.47 3.54
CA PHE A 66 0.43 14.21 2.12
C PHE A 66 1.17 15.35 1.42
N THR A 67 1.78 15.03 0.29
CA THR A 67 2.52 15.98 -0.55
C THR A 67 1.91 16.01 -1.94
N LEU A 68 1.78 17.20 -2.56
CA LEU A 68 1.29 17.30 -3.93
C LEU A 68 2.32 16.71 -4.91
N CYS A 69 1.82 16.02 -5.93
CA CYS A 69 2.63 15.70 -7.09
C CYS A 69 2.62 16.88 -8.07
N PRO A 70 3.75 17.19 -8.72
CA PRO A 70 3.79 18.20 -9.78
C PRO A 70 3.00 17.75 -11.03
N GLU A 71 2.80 16.44 -11.20
CA GLU A 71 2.07 15.84 -12.32
C GLU A 71 0.80 15.15 -11.83
N ASN A 72 -0.28 15.29 -12.60
CA ASN A 72 -1.53 14.57 -12.37
C ASN A 72 -1.48 13.20 -13.04
N LEU A 73 -1.17 12.18 -12.23
CA LEU A 73 -1.07 10.79 -12.68
C LEU A 73 -2.41 10.05 -12.60
N LEU A 74 -3.34 10.54 -11.79
CA LEU A 74 -4.66 9.97 -11.57
C LEU A 74 -5.73 11.04 -11.79
N ARG A 75 -6.88 10.62 -12.35
CA ARG A 75 -8.08 11.47 -12.50
C ARG A 75 -9.14 11.03 -11.51
N ILE A 76 -10.02 11.96 -11.12
CA ILE A 76 -11.12 11.67 -10.18
C ILE A 76 -12.10 10.64 -10.77
N GLU A 77 -12.34 10.70 -12.07
CA GLU A 77 -13.30 9.85 -12.78
C GLU A 77 -12.91 8.36 -12.78
N ASP A 78 -11.60 8.06 -12.69
CA ASP A 78 -11.08 6.69 -12.69
C ASP A 78 -11.12 6.03 -11.30
N ILE A 79 -11.60 6.74 -10.27
CA ILE A 79 -11.60 6.26 -8.89
C ILE A 79 -12.87 5.48 -8.61
N PRO A 80 -12.76 4.20 -8.22
CA PRO A 80 -13.92 3.41 -7.82
C PRO A 80 -14.63 4.01 -6.59
N ASP A 81 -15.96 4.12 -6.64
CA ASP A 81 -16.78 4.62 -5.52
C ASP A 81 -17.03 3.52 -4.48
N HIS A 82 -15.96 3.07 -3.81
CA HIS A 82 -16.06 2.20 -2.65
C HIS A 82 -14.95 2.49 -1.65
N GLU A 83 -15.24 2.31 -0.36
CA GLU A 83 -14.26 2.58 0.70
C GLU A 83 -13.26 1.43 0.85
N ILE A 84 -11.97 1.77 0.92
CA ILE A 84 -10.88 0.83 1.11
C ILE A 84 -9.94 1.30 2.24
N PRO A 85 -9.46 0.40 3.12
CA PRO A 85 -8.49 0.76 4.13
C PRO A 85 -7.09 0.97 3.52
N LEU A 86 -6.32 1.89 4.11
CA LEU A 86 -4.97 2.24 3.62
C LEU A 86 -4.05 1.02 3.46
N ARG A 87 -4.11 0.07 4.40
CA ARG A 87 -3.31 -1.17 4.35
C ARG A 87 -3.60 -1.99 3.10
N SER A 88 -4.87 -2.08 2.67
CA SER A 88 -5.22 -2.83 1.46
C SER A 88 -4.68 -2.17 0.20
N VAL A 89 -4.77 -0.83 0.11
CA VAL A 89 -4.17 -0.07 -0.98
C VAL A 89 -2.65 -0.22 -1.00
N ALA A 90 -2.00 -0.16 0.17
CA ALA A 90 -0.57 -0.34 0.30
C ALA A 90 -0.09 -1.70 -0.20
N ILE A 91 -0.91 -2.74 -0.02
CA ILE A 91 -0.65 -4.10 -0.53
C ILE A 91 -0.89 -4.14 -2.04
N ALA A 92 -1.98 -3.58 -2.54
CA ALA A 92 -2.33 -3.58 -3.97
C ALA A 92 -1.29 -2.83 -4.82
N GLN A 93 -0.79 -1.69 -4.34
CA GLN A 93 0.27 -0.93 -5.02
C GLN A 93 1.69 -1.43 -4.71
N SER A 94 1.84 -2.48 -3.91
CA SER A 94 3.15 -3.08 -3.67
C SER A 94 3.53 -4.03 -4.80
N SER A 95 4.76 -3.89 -5.32
CA SER A 95 5.33 -4.87 -6.26
C SER A 95 5.73 -6.19 -5.58
N GLY A 96 5.76 -6.21 -4.24
CA GLY A 96 6.00 -7.39 -3.44
C GLY A 96 4.70 -8.11 -3.11
N SER A 97 4.74 -9.44 -2.95
CA SER A 97 3.56 -10.28 -2.71
C SER A 97 2.89 -10.11 -1.33
N GLY A 98 2.83 -8.88 -0.77
CA GLY A 98 2.08 -8.43 0.44
C GLY A 98 2.37 -9.15 1.75
N GLN A 99 3.08 -10.26 1.69
CA GLN A 99 3.47 -11.15 2.74
C GLN A 99 4.95 -11.36 2.50
N GLY A 100 5.76 -11.01 3.50
CA GLY A 100 7.16 -11.42 3.53
C GLY A 100 7.29 -12.92 3.22
N PHE A 101 8.50 -13.34 2.85
CA PHE A 101 8.79 -14.70 2.40
C PHE A 101 7.98 -15.76 3.14
N ILE A 102 7.22 -16.56 2.37
CA ILE A 102 6.46 -17.68 2.91
C ILE A 102 7.46 -18.69 3.45
N LYS A 103 7.57 -18.75 4.78
CA LYS A 103 8.33 -19.80 5.47
C LYS A 103 7.37 -20.94 5.78
N CYS A 104 7.65 -22.12 5.23
CA CYS A 104 6.95 -23.32 5.66
C CYS A 104 7.70 -23.98 6.83
N MET A 105 6.97 -24.66 7.72
CA MET A 105 7.54 -25.40 8.85
C MET A 105 7.80 -26.87 8.50
N CYS A 106 8.03 -27.17 7.21
CA CYS A 106 8.26 -28.54 6.80
C CYS A 106 9.68 -28.98 7.20
N GLU A 107 9.77 -30.08 7.93
CA GLU A 107 11.03 -30.75 8.29
C GLU A 107 11.47 -31.78 7.25
N THR A 108 10.57 -32.16 6.32
CA THR A 108 10.76 -33.21 5.31
C THR A 108 10.38 -32.71 3.90
N LYS A 109 10.42 -33.60 2.89
CA LYS A 109 10.13 -33.28 1.49
C LYS A 109 8.77 -32.55 1.35
N CYS A 110 8.81 -31.34 0.80
CA CYS A 110 7.64 -30.46 0.62
C CYS A 110 6.77 -30.88 -0.57
N GLN A 111 6.14 -32.05 -0.48
CA GLN A 111 5.33 -32.63 -1.56
C GLN A 111 3.83 -32.66 -1.24
N ASN A 112 3.45 -32.54 0.04
CA ASN A 112 2.07 -32.65 0.47
C ASN A 112 1.44 -31.28 0.75
N ILE A 113 0.11 -31.21 0.72
CA ILE A 113 -0.72 -30.01 1.00
C ILE A 113 -0.49 -29.46 2.43
N LYS A 114 0.13 -30.26 3.31
CA LYS A 114 0.63 -29.83 4.63
C LYS A 114 1.69 -28.73 4.52
N CYS A 115 2.41 -28.65 3.39
CA CYS A 115 3.32 -27.57 3.09
C CYS A 115 2.56 -26.31 2.67
N LEU A 116 2.82 -25.19 3.35
CA LEU A 116 2.21 -23.90 3.06
C LEU A 116 2.51 -23.41 1.63
N CYS A 117 3.70 -23.72 1.10
CA CYS A 117 4.09 -23.36 -0.26
C CYS A 117 3.26 -24.15 -1.29
N VAL A 118 3.15 -25.48 -1.11
CA VAL A 118 2.33 -26.35 -1.99
C VAL A 118 0.85 -25.95 -1.91
N LYS A 119 0.33 -25.65 -0.71
CA LYS A 119 -1.04 -25.17 -0.51
C LYS A 119 -1.33 -23.87 -1.26
N LYS A 120 -0.34 -22.99 -1.42
CA LYS A 120 -0.41 -21.74 -2.18
C LYS A 120 0.04 -21.90 -3.64
N VAL A 121 0.17 -23.13 -4.14
CA VAL A 121 0.57 -23.43 -5.52
C VAL A 121 1.95 -22.82 -5.88
N MET A 122 2.88 -22.81 -4.92
CA MET A 122 4.25 -22.33 -5.11
C MET A 122 5.28 -23.40 -4.75
N LYS A 123 6.39 -23.44 -5.48
CA LYS A 123 7.52 -24.35 -5.19
C LYS A 123 8.36 -23.82 -4.02
N CYS A 124 8.71 -24.70 -3.08
CA CYS A 124 9.68 -24.38 -2.05
C CYS A 124 11.04 -24.03 -2.68
N ASN A 125 11.69 -23.01 -2.15
CA ASN A 125 13.04 -22.60 -2.54
C ASN A 125 13.91 -22.34 -1.29
N SER A 126 15.17 -21.95 -1.51
CA SER A 126 16.13 -21.64 -0.44
C SER A 126 15.71 -20.49 0.48
N LYS A 127 14.67 -19.73 0.14
CA LYS A 127 14.09 -18.69 1.02
C LYS A 127 13.05 -19.27 1.99
N CYS A 128 12.52 -20.46 1.72
CA CYS A 128 11.57 -21.18 2.57
C CYS A 128 12.28 -22.05 3.62
N HIS A 129 13.41 -22.65 3.22
CA HIS A 129 14.28 -23.46 4.08
C HIS A 129 15.67 -22.84 4.09
N SER A 130 16.09 -22.33 5.26
CA SER A 130 17.42 -21.76 5.46
C SER A 130 18.54 -22.81 5.45
N SER A 131 18.20 -24.10 5.52
CA SER A 131 19.16 -25.20 5.39
C SER A 131 19.09 -25.76 3.98
N MET A 132 19.95 -25.23 3.12
CA MET A 132 20.25 -25.82 1.82
C MET A 132 21.20 -26.99 2.04
N LEU A 133 20.70 -28.11 2.57
CA LEU A 133 21.32 -29.40 2.27
C LEU A 133 20.64 -29.96 1.03
N ARG A 134 21.35 -29.78 -0.08
CA ARG A 134 21.17 -30.53 -1.33
C ARG A 134 20.71 -31.95 -1.03
N GLN A 135 19.65 -32.36 -1.69
CA GLN A 135 19.71 -33.59 -2.48
C GLN A 135 18.75 -33.43 -3.65
N VAL A 136 19.34 -32.89 -4.72
CA VAL A 136 19.02 -33.29 -6.09
C VAL A 136 19.32 -34.79 -6.15
N VAL A 137 18.28 -35.60 -6.24
CA VAL A 137 17.98 -36.70 -7.20
C VAL A 137 16.78 -37.44 -6.60
#